data_AF-A0A0L0VI15-F1
#
_entry.id   AF-A0A0L0VI15-F1
#
_cell.length_a   1.000
_cell.length_b   1.000
_cell.length_c   1.000
_cell.angle_alpha   90.00
_cell.angle_beta   90.00
_cell.angle_gamma   90.00
#
_symmetry.space_group_name_H-M   'P 1'
#
loop_
_entity.id
_entity.type
_entity.pdbx_description
1 polymer ?
#
loop_
_entity_poly.entity_id
_entity_poly.type
_entity_poly.pdbx_seq_one_letter_code
_entity_poly.pdbx_strand_id
1 'polypeptide(L)'
;MDHSLASSLDALKVYPSHKDVPDDQLVPSLVYSGSRNRTMTVLEVIDRARETPDGAHIPNSSCARRFHSCTGDEDKVTCVEEFASGQFPVISCTMALGLGQNWKRVRMVAHMGRGDPASICQMIGRCGRDGKQGLAILFMEKTRRGGKNHVDQFTRGVTQTDVDRMDALAITHLCLRVAFSLDNIVGYIPLWDDDPFYIKEVQREKSAGMPACRCSNCAPEAAQTLLKCLSIASKENFDNIMDDQLAPPENYNLKHKFPSKRPAVKKRKFTEKDAPEVKEFSRVLCEDLYNHYNNNISPGGSISASDLFDLDDCSAILAHLDNINEPRYLRRLIGGDSFAGQIEWLYKWITIFKASRAANQPVISNSPSAPKKAKGNPILPTESIKRPTVPKKTSKIPRQPGALTKKGRERQERERVAREKKLEKDETERIKQARKDQLTGMRAASWEAHRLEKALAAADTSVTGTGARGSR
;
A
#
# COMPACT_ATOMS: atom_id res chain seq x y z
N MET A 1 -2.99 -8.54 8.69
CA MET A 1 -3.19 -8.62 7.22
C MET A 1 -2.51 -9.85 6.68
N ASP A 2 -3.17 -10.53 5.74
CA ASP A 2 -2.66 -11.71 5.04
C ASP A 2 -2.32 -11.40 3.57
N HIS A 3 -2.79 -10.26 3.05
CA HIS A 3 -2.54 -9.78 1.71
C HIS A 3 -1.81 -8.42 1.74
N SER A 4 -1.19 -8.07 0.63
CA SER A 4 -0.53 -6.77 0.48
C SER A 4 -1.52 -5.63 0.59
N LEU A 5 -1.09 -4.51 1.17
CA LEU A 5 -1.89 -3.28 1.21
C LEU A 5 -2.28 -2.78 -0.18
N ALA A 6 -1.45 -3.04 -1.19
CA ALA A 6 -1.72 -2.64 -2.58
C ALA A 6 -2.96 -3.33 -3.17
N SER A 7 -3.29 -4.55 -2.74
CA SER A 7 -4.44 -5.29 -3.25
C SER A 7 -5.71 -5.07 -2.46
N SER A 8 -5.63 -4.49 -1.25
CA SER A 8 -6.74 -4.27 -0.32
C SER A 8 -7.56 -5.52 0.03
N LEU A 9 -7.11 -6.73 -0.34
CA LEU A 9 -7.90 -7.96 -0.27
C LEU A 9 -8.33 -8.34 1.14
N ASP A 10 -7.62 -7.91 2.19
CA ASP A 10 -8.03 -8.15 3.57
C ASP A 10 -9.35 -7.45 3.94
N ALA A 11 -9.73 -6.36 3.24
CA ALA A 11 -11.02 -5.70 3.44
C ALA A 11 -12.21 -6.61 3.08
N LEU A 12 -11.99 -7.65 2.26
CA LEU A 12 -12.99 -8.65 1.90
C LEU A 12 -13.60 -9.32 3.13
N LYS A 13 -12.81 -9.53 4.18
CA LYS A 13 -13.21 -10.23 5.41
C LYS A 13 -14.29 -9.51 6.21
N VAL A 14 -14.51 -8.23 5.93
CA VAL A 14 -15.35 -7.33 6.73
C VAL A 14 -16.76 -7.18 6.15
N TYR A 15 -16.98 -7.63 4.91
CA TYR A 15 -18.24 -7.43 4.21
C TYR A 15 -18.93 -8.77 3.89
N PRO A 16 -20.22 -8.95 4.24
CA PRO A 16 -20.99 -10.15 3.95
C PRO A 16 -21.36 -10.26 2.47
N SER A 17 -21.77 -11.45 2.02
CA SER A 17 -22.34 -11.61 0.66
C SER A 17 -23.65 -10.82 0.53
N HIS A 18 -23.94 -10.31 -0.68
CA HIS A 18 -25.24 -9.70 -0.98
C HIS A 18 -26.39 -10.70 -0.88
N LYS A 19 -26.10 -11.99 -1.07
CA LYS A 19 -27.10 -13.06 -0.92
C LYS A 19 -27.60 -13.23 0.52
N ASP A 20 -26.74 -12.93 1.49
CA ASP A 20 -27.02 -13.15 2.91
C ASP A 20 -27.51 -11.86 3.60
N VAL A 21 -26.92 -10.71 3.21
CA VAL A 21 -27.25 -9.40 3.76
C VAL A 21 -27.45 -8.43 2.60
N PRO A 22 -28.66 -7.89 2.34
CA PRO A 22 -28.87 -6.90 1.30
C PRO A 22 -28.18 -5.56 1.62
N ASP A 23 -27.98 -4.70 0.62
CA ASP A 23 -27.21 -3.45 0.77
C ASP A 23 -27.78 -2.53 1.86
N ASP A 24 -29.10 -2.39 1.91
CA ASP A 24 -29.79 -1.58 2.91
C ASP A 24 -29.64 -2.13 4.33
N GLN A 25 -29.18 -3.36 4.51
CA GLN A 25 -28.92 -3.97 5.81
C GLN A 25 -27.43 -4.00 6.18
N LEU A 26 -26.54 -3.54 5.32
CA LEU A 26 -25.12 -3.42 5.65
C LEU A 26 -24.89 -2.41 6.78
N VAL A 27 -23.89 -2.72 7.62
CA VAL A 27 -23.42 -1.82 8.67
C VAL A 27 -22.83 -0.56 8.03
N PRO A 28 -23.37 0.65 8.33
CA PRO A 28 -22.89 1.86 7.72
C PRO A 28 -21.42 2.12 8.05
N SER A 29 -20.58 2.26 7.02
CA SER A 29 -19.14 2.25 7.20
C SER A 29 -18.35 3.21 6.30
N LEU A 30 -17.20 3.63 6.83
CA LEU A 30 -16.20 4.42 6.10
C LEU A 30 -14.92 3.58 5.94
N VAL A 31 -14.39 3.47 4.72
CA VAL A 31 -13.13 2.79 4.45
C VAL A 31 -12.09 3.79 3.96
N TYR A 32 -11.18 4.16 4.86
CA TYR A 32 -10.11 5.12 4.56
C TYR A 32 -8.93 4.46 3.86
N SER A 33 -8.48 5.06 2.77
CA SER A 33 -7.29 4.67 2.00
C SER A 33 -6.35 5.84 1.77
N GLY A 34 -5.05 5.57 1.74
CA GLY A 34 -4.01 6.59 1.57
C GLY A 34 -3.90 7.22 0.17
N SER A 35 -4.60 6.71 -0.84
CA SER A 35 -4.57 7.30 -2.19
C SER A 35 -5.91 7.20 -2.90
N ARG A 36 -6.11 8.07 -3.89
CA ARG A 36 -7.26 8.04 -4.79
C ARG A 36 -7.40 6.66 -5.40
N ASN A 37 -6.39 6.14 -6.08
CA ASN A 37 -6.48 4.85 -6.77
C ASN A 37 -6.88 3.70 -5.83
N ARG A 38 -6.38 3.70 -4.59
CA ARG A 38 -6.74 2.68 -3.60
C ARG A 38 -8.20 2.71 -3.18
N THR A 39 -8.87 3.87 -3.22
CA THR A 39 -10.31 3.89 -2.94
C THR A 39 -11.12 3.13 -4.01
N MET A 40 -10.64 3.10 -5.26
CA MET A 40 -11.25 2.23 -6.29
C MET A 40 -10.96 0.76 -6.02
N THR A 41 -9.71 0.40 -5.74
CA THR A 41 -9.34 -0.99 -5.40
C THR A 41 -10.15 -1.53 -4.20
N VAL A 42 -10.41 -0.69 -3.19
CA VAL A 42 -11.28 -1.06 -2.06
C VAL A 42 -12.71 -1.32 -2.52
N LEU A 43 -13.28 -0.51 -3.42
CA LEU A 43 -14.63 -0.77 -3.96
C LEU A 43 -14.69 -2.10 -4.71
N GLU A 44 -13.71 -2.39 -5.56
CA GLU A 44 -13.62 -3.68 -6.28
C GLU A 44 -13.51 -4.87 -5.31
N VAL A 45 -12.84 -4.68 -4.16
CA VAL A 45 -12.77 -5.70 -3.11
C VAL A 45 -14.10 -5.83 -2.36
N ILE A 46 -14.81 -4.74 -2.11
CA ILE A 46 -16.15 -4.76 -1.52
C ILE A 46 -17.09 -5.53 -2.44
N ASP A 47 -17.17 -5.20 -3.72
CA ASP A 47 -17.99 -5.94 -4.71
C ASP A 47 -17.71 -7.43 -4.70
N ARG A 48 -16.43 -7.81 -4.63
CA ARG A 48 -16.01 -9.20 -4.56
C ARG A 48 -16.47 -9.87 -3.27
N ALA A 49 -16.44 -9.16 -2.15
CA ALA A 49 -16.98 -9.63 -0.87
C ALA A 49 -18.50 -9.82 -0.95
N ARG A 50 -19.18 -8.88 -1.61
CA ARG A 50 -20.62 -8.84 -1.86
C ARG A 50 -21.07 -9.85 -2.93
N GLU A 51 -20.16 -10.39 -3.73
CA GLU A 51 -20.44 -11.23 -4.90
C GLU A 51 -21.26 -10.50 -5.98
N THR A 52 -21.06 -9.19 -6.13
CA THR A 52 -21.73 -8.30 -7.08
C THR A 52 -20.72 -7.76 -8.10
N PRO A 53 -20.36 -8.54 -9.13
CA PRO A 53 -19.36 -8.10 -10.12
C PRO A 53 -19.76 -6.77 -10.77
N ASP A 54 -18.76 -5.93 -11.04
CA ASP A 54 -18.86 -4.61 -11.68
C ASP A 54 -19.62 -3.50 -10.89
N GLY A 55 -20.05 -3.77 -9.65
CA GLY A 55 -20.76 -2.81 -8.79
C GLY A 55 -19.98 -1.51 -8.47
N ALA A 56 -18.65 -1.58 -8.44
CA ALA A 56 -17.69 -0.52 -8.12
C ALA A 56 -17.60 0.50 -9.25
N HIS A 57 -18.04 0.14 -10.45
CA HIS A 57 -18.08 1.01 -11.61
C HIS A 57 -19.43 1.69 -11.82
N ILE A 58 -20.44 1.38 -10.97
CA ILE A 58 -21.75 2.04 -10.98
C ILE A 58 -21.65 3.35 -10.20
N PRO A 59 -21.82 4.54 -10.83
CA PRO A 59 -21.63 5.82 -10.15
C PRO A 59 -22.53 6.01 -8.91
N ASN A 60 -23.80 5.61 -9.03
CA ASN A 60 -24.81 5.70 -7.98
C ASN A 60 -25.12 4.32 -7.37
N SER A 61 -24.09 3.52 -7.12
CA SER A 61 -24.23 2.21 -6.47
C SER A 61 -25.02 2.32 -5.15
N SER A 62 -25.96 1.39 -4.94
CA SER A 62 -26.71 1.22 -3.68
C SER A 62 -25.85 0.66 -2.56
N CYS A 63 -24.69 0.06 -2.86
CA CYS A 63 -23.82 -0.59 -1.89
C CYS A 63 -22.70 0.33 -1.39
N ALA A 64 -21.85 0.79 -2.30
CA ALA A 64 -20.63 1.47 -1.92
C ALA A 64 -20.24 2.54 -2.95
N ARG A 65 -19.85 3.73 -2.46
CA ARG A 65 -19.45 4.83 -3.32
C ARG A 65 -18.09 5.41 -2.95
N ARG A 66 -17.47 6.08 -3.91
CA ARG A 66 -16.11 6.62 -3.81
C ARG A 66 -16.13 8.09 -3.39
N PHE A 67 -15.28 8.47 -2.45
CA PHE A 67 -15.11 9.88 -2.08
C PHE A 67 -13.63 10.29 -1.98
N HIS A 68 -13.21 11.28 -2.77
CA HIS A 68 -11.84 11.79 -2.69
C HIS A 68 -11.71 13.26 -3.11
N SER A 69 -10.50 13.81 -3.04
CA SER A 69 -10.24 15.23 -3.33
C SER A 69 -10.73 15.69 -4.71
N CYS A 70 -10.65 14.82 -5.72
CA CYS A 70 -11.04 15.12 -7.11
C CYS A 70 -12.51 14.78 -7.44
N THR A 71 -13.33 14.40 -6.44
CA THR A 71 -14.77 14.25 -6.66
C THR A 71 -15.36 15.64 -6.93
N GLY A 72 -16.29 15.79 -7.87
CA GLY A 72 -16.96 17.06 -8.15
C GLY A 72 -17.58 17.64 -6.86
N ASP A 73 -17.62 18.96 -6.70
CA ASP A 73 -18.13 19.51 -5.44
C ASP A 73 -19.62 19.23 -5.23
N GLU A 74 -20.42 19.21 -6.30
CA GLU A 74 -21.82 18.74 -6.28
C GLU A 74 -21.89 17.26 -5.89
N ASP A 75 -21.14 16.39 -6.55
CA ASP A 75 -21.06 14.95 -6.21
C ASP A 75 -20.66 14.71 -4.75
N LYS A 76 -19.80 15.56 -4.17
CA LYS A 76 -19.42 15.45 -2.75
C LYS A 76 -20.61 15.77 -1.84
N VAL A 77 -21.38 16.81 -2.15
CA VAL A 77 -22.58 17.19 -1.38
C VAL A 77 -23.61 16.07 -1.48
N THR A 78 -23.95 15.65 -2.70
CA THR A 78 -24.91 14.56 -2.95
C THR A 78 -24.47 13.27 -2.26
N CYS A 79 -23.20 12.86 -2.38
CA CYS A 79 -22.69 11.66 -1.71
C CYS A 79 -22.86 11.71 -0.19
N VAL A 80 -22.61 12.86 0.45
CA VAL A 80 -22.77 13.05 1.90
C VAL A 80 -24.25 13.01 2.29
N GLU A 81 -25.12 13.70 1.56
CA GLU A 81 -26.56 13.76 1.83
C GLU A 81 -27.24 12.39 1.64
N GLU A 82 -26.92 11.71 0.56
CA GLU A 82 -27.45 10.37 0.26
C GLU A 82 -26.94 9.32 1.26
N PHE A 83 -25.68 9.41 1.68
CA PHE A 83 -25.17 8.58 2.77
C PHE A 83 -25.86 8.88 4.11
N ALA A 84 -26.06 10.16 4.44
CA ALA A 84 -26.69 10.56 5.68
C ALA A 84 -28.18 10.13 5.74
N SER A 85 -28.89 10.23 4.61
CA SER A 85 -30.31 9.86 4.47
C SER A 85 -30.54 8.35 4.34
N GLY A 86 -29.48 7.56 4.11
CA GLY A 86 -29.56 6.12 4.18
C GLY A 86 -29.48 5.37 2.87
N GLN A 87 -29.34 6.06 1.74
CA GLN A 87 -29.50 5.50 0.40
C GLN A 87 -28.44 4.46 0.03
N PHE A 88 -27.25 4.56 0.60
CA PHE A 88 -26.21 3.54 0.48
C PHE A 88 -25.40 3.45 1.79
N PRO A 89 -24.83 2.28 2.13
CA PRO A 89 -24.21 2.01 3.43
C PRO A 89 -22.69 2.26 3.51
N VAL A 90 -21.93 2.27 2.41
CA VAL A 90 -20.46 2.32 2.48
C VAL A 90 -19.85 3.46 1.68
N ILE A 91 -18.90 4.18 2.27
CA ILE A 91 -18.03 5.12 1.54
C ILE A 91 -16.58 4.63 1.56
N SER A 92 -16.02 4.38 0.38
CA SER A 92 -14.57 4.21 0.19
C SER A 92 -13.92 5.57 -0.05
N CYS A 93 -13.09 6.03 0.89
CA CYS A 93 -12.64 7.42 0.93
C CYS A 93 -11.16 7.62 1.21
N THR A 94 -10.68 8.82 0.86
CA THR A 94 -9.41 9.36 1.38
C THR A 94 -9.70 10.29 2.57
N MET A 95 -8.64 10.83 3.19
CA MET A 95 -8.78 11.87 4.22
C MET A 95 -9.57 13.12 3.77
N ALA A 96 -9.79 13.28 2.46
CA ALA A 96 -10.60 14.36 1.90
C ALA A 96 -12.07 14.36 2.35
N LEU A 97 -12.59 13.25 2.91
CA LEU A 97 -13.95 13.16 3.49
C LEU A 97 -14.11 13.99 4.79
N GLY A 98 -13.42 15.12 4.88
CA GLY A 98 -13.67 16.24 5.79
C GLY A 98 -13.59 15.91 7.28
N LEU A 99 -12.63 16.50 7.98
CA LEU A 99 -12.74 16.76 9.41
C LEU A 99 -13.85 17.82 9.59
N GLY A 100 -14.91 17.53 10.34
CA GLY A 100 -15.99 18.49 10.63
C GLY A 100 -17.44 18.05 10.33
N GLN A 101 -17.65 16.98 9.55
CA GLN A 101 -18.99 16.39 9.35
C GLN A 101 -19.37 15.45 10.51
N ASN A 102 -20.64 15.51 10.94
CA ASN A 102 -21.14 14.66 12.02
C ASN A 102 -21.70 13.34 11.49
N TRP A 103 -20.89 12.28 11.59
CA TRP A 103 -21.20 10.95 11.07
C TRP A 103 -22.00 10.08 12.04
N LYS A 104 -23.15 10.56 12.55
CA LYS A 104 -23.96 9.81 13.54
C LYS A 104 -24.31 8.39 13.10
N ARG A 105 -24.55 8.19 11.80
CA ARG A 105 -24.93 6.91 11.20
C ARG A 105 -23.79 5.88 11.17
N VAL A 106 -22.52 6.32 11.19
CA VAL A 106 -21.38 5.43 10.98
C VAL A 106 -21.20 4.54 12.21
N ARG A 107 -21.21 3.22 11.98
CA ARG A 107 -21.01 2.20 13.02
C ARG A 107 -19.68 1.47 12.89
N MET A 108 -19.05 1.53 11.72
CA MET A 108 -17.75 0.90 11.48
C MET A 108 -16.83 1.81 10.65
N VAL A 109 -15.55 1.86 11.03
CA VAL A 109 -14.49 2.52 10.26
C VAL A 109 -13.37 1.51 10.00
N ALA A 110 -12.99 1.37 8.74
CA ALA A 110 -11.80 0.62 8.34
C ALA A 110 -10.73 1.58 7.84
N HIS A 111 -9.47 1.38 8.23
CA HIS A 111 -8.33 2.17 7.77
C HIS A 111 -7.29 1.27 7.11
N MET A 112 -6.94 1.57 5.86
CA MET A 112 -6.03 0.79 5.03
C MET A 112 -4.60 1.34 5.10
N GLY A 113 -3.73 0.62 5.79
CA GLY A 113 -2.29 0.87 5.87
C GLY A 113 -1.87 1.68 7.09
N ARG A 114 -0.55 1.87 7.23
CA ARG A 114 0.02 2.73 8.27
C ARG A 114 -0.29 4.19 7.94
N GLY A 115 -0.64 4.95 8.96
CA GLY A 115 -0.95 6.37 8.89
C GLY A 115 -0.54 7.06 10.18
N ASP A 116 -0.48 8.38 10.14
CA ASP A 116 -0.23 9.20 11.32
C ASP A 116 -1.28 8.88 12.42
N PRO A 117 -0.85 8.56 13.65
CA PRO A 117 -1.78 8.15 14.71
C PRO A 117 -2.85 9.18 15.04
N ALA A 118 -2.52 10.48 15.05
CA ALA A 118 -3.50 11.54 15.32
C ALA A 118 -4.59 11.59 14.24
N SER A 119 -4.18 11.48 12.98
CA SER A 119 -5.09 11.37 11.83
C SER A 119 -5.97 10.12 11.93
N ILE A 120 -5.39 8.96 12.27
CA ILE A 120 -6.15 7.71 12.48
C ILE A 120 -7.15 7.87 13.62
N CYS A 121 -6.74 8.43 14.75
CA CYS A 121 -7.60 8.68 15.91
C CYS A 121 -8.83 9.51 15.52
N GLN A 122 -8.65 10.55 14.71
CA GLN A 122 -9.76 11.36 14.19
C GLN A 122 -10.67 10.59 13.23
N MET A 123 -10.11 9.70 12.41
CA MET A 123 -10.89 8.87 11.48
C MET A 123 -11.72 7.82 12.22
N ILE A 124 -11.14 7.10 13.19
CA ILE A 124 -11.87 6.08 13.96
C ILE A 124 -12.89 6.70 14.91
N GLY A 125 -12.66 7.92 15.41
CA GLY A 125 -13.63 8.68 16.22
C GLY A 125 -14.90 9.12 15.48
N ARG A 126 -15.12 8.65 14.25
CA ARG A 126 -16.34 8.88 13.47
C ARG A 126 -17.40 7.83 13.71
N CYS A 127 -17.05 6.60 14.09
CA CYS A 127 -18.04 5.59 14.43
C CYS A 127 -18.54 5.71 15.88
N GLY A 128 -19.78 5.27 16.13
CA GLY A 128 -20.36 5.22 17.48
C GLY A 128 -20.87 6.56 18.01
N ARG A 129 -21.10 7.54 17.12
CA ARG A 129 -21.61 8.88 17.49
C ARG A 129 -23.13 8.91 17.76
N ASP A 130 -23.81 7.80 17.53
CA ASP A 130 -25.19 7.55 17.95
C ASP A 130 -25.30 7.10 19.42
N GLY A 131 -24.17 7.00 20.13
CA GLY A 131 -24.12 6.52 21.51
C GLY A 131 -24.00 5.01 21.65
N LYS A 132 -24.04 4.26 20.53
CA LYS A 132 -23.78 2.82 20.50
C LYS A 132 -22.30 2.54 20.25
N GLN A 133 -21.86 1.31 20.51
CA GLN A 133 -20.48 0.90 20.25
C GLN A 133 -20.15 1.02 18.75
N GLY A 134 -19.00 1.63 18.45
CA GLY A 134 -18.43 1.71 17.10
C GLY A 134 -17.24 0.76 16.95
N LEU A 135 -17.05 0.23 15.74
CA LEU A 135 -15.93 -0.66 15.42
C LEU A 135 -14.88 0.04 14.57
N ALA A 136 -13.63 0.01 15.00
CA ALA A 136 -12.49 0.47 14.24
C ALA A 136 -11.61 -0.73 13.83
N ILE A 137 -11.32 -0.86 12.53
CA ILE A 137 -10.46 -1.91 11.98
C ILE A 137 -9.25 -1.28 11.30
N LEU A 138 -8.05 -1.57 11.79
CA LEU A 138 -6.80 -1.07 11.26
C LEU A 138 -6.08 -2.16 10.47
N PHE A 139 -6.02 -2.02 9.14
CA PHE A 139 -5.37 -2.96 8.24
C PHE A 139 -3.89 -2.58 8.07
N MET A 140 -3.02 -3.17 8.89
CA MET A 140 -1.58 -2.86 8.92
C MET A 140 -0.75 -3.99 8.28
N GLU A 141 0.23 -3.63 7.44
CA GLU A 141 1.23 -4.59 6.96
C GLU A 141 2.19 -4.93 8.09
N LYS A 142 2.50 -6.22 8.24
CA LYS A 142 3.46 -6.71 9.23
C LYS A 142 4.82 -6.05 9.04
N THR A 143 5.20 -5.79 7.80
CA THR A 143 6.48 -5.20 7.44
C THR A 143 6.31 -4.02 6.49
N ARG A 144 6.99 -2.92 6.75
CA ARG A 144 7.14 -1.77 5.89
C ARG A 144 8.60 -1.64 5.45
N ARG A 145 8.83 -1.51 4.14
CA ARG A 145 10.17 -1.29 3.59
C ARG A 145 10.70 0.06 4.05
N GLY A 146 11.90 0.07 4.64
CA GLY A 146 12.55 1.29 5.15
C GLY A 146 11.90 1.89 6.40
N GLY A 147 10.95 1.19 7.02
CA GLY A 147 10.35 1.56 8.31
C GLY A 147 10.79 0.60 9.42
N LYS A 148 10.43 0.95 10.65
CA LYS A 148 10.62 0.07 11.82
C LYS A 148 9.50 -0.96 11.87
N ASN A 149 9.88 -2.22 12.11
CA ASN A 149 8.99 -3.38 12.05
C ASN A 149 9.02 -4.22 13.33
N HIS A 150 9.94 -3.91 14.23
CA HIS A 150 10.11 -4.59 15.50
C HIS A 150 10.44 -3.58 16.60
N VAL A 151 10.07 -3.88 17.85
CA VAL A 151 10.25 -2.98 18.99
C VAL A 151 11.73 -2.71 19.28
N ASP A 152 12.60 -3.68 19.01
CA ASP A 152 14.07 -3.59 19.16
C ASP A 152 14.73 -2.54 18.24
N GLN A 153 14.03 -2.11 17.19
CA GLN A 153 14.48 -1.02 16.31
C GLN A 153 14.19 0.38 16.88
N PHE A 154 13.52 0.45 18.04
CA PHE A 154 13.28 1.68 18.79
C PHE A 154 14.22 1.77 19.99
N THR A 155 14.77 2.95 20.21
CA THR A 155 15.64 3.23 21.36
C THR A 155 14.84 3.92 22.45
N ARG A 156 14.92 3.40 23.68
CA ARG A 156 14.26 4.01 24.85
C ARG A 156 14.78 5.44 25.09
N GLY A 157 13.88 6.32 25.52
CA GLY A 157 14.20 7.72 25.81
C GLY A 157 14.44 8.61 24.58
N VAL A 158 14.42 8.05 23.36
CA VAL A 158 14.52 8.83 22.13
C VAL A 158 13.13 9.26 21.68
N THR A 159 12.97 10.55 21.39
CA THR A 159 11.73 11.11 20.84
C THR A 159 11.34 10.42 19.54
N GLN A 160 10.09 10.00 19.44
CA GLN A 160 9.56 9.44 18.19
C GLN A 160 9.29 10.55 17.18
N THR A 161 9.85 10.42 15.98
CA THR A 161 9.41 11.24 14.83
C THR A 161 8.01 10.83 14.37
N ASP A 162 7.37 11.61 13.49
CA ASP A 162 6.07 11.21 12.92
C ASP A 162 6.13 9.84 12.21
N VAL A 163 7.24 9.53 11.55
CA VAL A 163 7.43 8.21 10.90
C VAL A 163 7.57 7.11 11.94
N ASP A 164 8.26 7.38 13.04
CA ASP A 164 8.39 6.43 14.16
C ASP A 164 7.05 6.16 14.82
N ARG A 165 6.22 7.19 15.04
CA ARG A 165 4.86 7.06 15.60
C ARG A 165 3.97 6.18 14.72
N MET A 166 4.03 6.38 13.40
CA MET A 166 3.31 5.52 12.44
C MET A 166 3.74 4.05 12.56
N ASP A 167 5.04 3.80 12.65
CA ASP A 167 5.59 2.45 12.73
C ASP A 167 5.32 1.81 14.10
N ALA A 168 5.41 2.59 15.18
CA ALA A 168 5.11 2.18 16.54
C ALA A 168 3.64 1.79 16.71
N LEU A 169 2.69 2.56 16.17
CA LEU A 169 1.26 2.21 16.20
C LEU A 169 0.98 0.87 15.52
N ALA A 170 1.72 0.55 14.45
CA ALA A 170 1.52 -0.69 13.71
C ALA A 170 2.06 -1.94 14.43
N ILE A 171 2.97 -1.77 15.40
CA ILE A 171 3.66 -2.89 16.08
C ILE A 171 3.44 -2.93 17.58
N THR A 172 2.88 -1.88 18.19
CA THR A 172 2.65 -1.86 19.63
C THR A 172 1.76 -3.02 20.05
N HIS A 173 2.18 -3.73 21.09
CA HIS A 173 1.45 -4.83 21.69
C HIS A 173 0.63 -4.37 22.91
N LEU A 174 0.69 -3.08 23.24
CA LEU A 174 -0.01 -2.49 24.38
C LEU A 174 -1.45 -2.11 24.01
N CYS A 175 -2.24 -1.74 25.01
CA CYS A 175 -3.63 -1.34 24.81
C CYS A 175 -3.74 -0.19 23.79
N LEU A 176 -4.47 -0.40 22.68
CA LEU A 176 -4.62 0.62 21.63
C LEU A 176 -5.36 1.87 22.12
N ARG A 177 -6.33 1.72 23.03
CA ARG A 177 -7.03 2.87 23.63
C ARG A 177 -6.05 3.78 24.37
N VAL A 178 -5.20 3.19 25.22
CA VAL A 178 -4.16 3.90 25.95
C VAL A 178 -3.10 4.45 25.00
N ALA A 179 -2.71 3.70 23.96
CA ALA A 179 -1.74 4.16 22.97
C ALA A 179 -2.21 5.43 22.24
N PHE A 180 -3.48 5.50 21.80
CA PHE A 180 -4.04 6.72 21.22
C PHE A 180 -4.17 7.85 22.25
N SER A 181 -4.51 7.55 23.51
CA SER A 181 -4.56 8.56 24.58
C SER A 181 -3.18 9.19 24.80
N LEU A 182 -2.14 8.36 24.95
CA LEU A 182 -0.77 8.82 25.13
C LEU A 182 -0.25 9.59 23.93
N ASP A 183 -0.50 9.14 22.71
CA ASP A 183 -0.10 9.89 21.52
C ASP A 183 -0.63 11.32 21.54
N ASN A 184 -1.88 11.52 21.99
CA ASN A 184 -2.49 12.84 22.10
C ASN A 184 -1.97 13.68 23.29
N ILE A 185 -1.60 13.05 24.41
CA ILE A 185 -1.19 13.75 25.64
C ILE A 185 0.31 14.05 25.65
N VAL A 186 1.13 13.06 25.26
CA VAL A 186 2.60 13.11 25.36
C VAL A 186 3.31 13.05 24.02
N GLY A 187 2.62 12.77 22.91
CA GLY A 187 3.18 12.86 21.56
C GLY A 187 3.97 11.65 21.08
N TYR A 188 3.75 10.45 21.64
CA TYR A 188 4.36 9.21 21.15
C TYR A 188 3.49 7.97 21.43
N ILE A 189 3.76 6.88 20.72
CA ILE A 189 3.08 5.60 20.93
C ILE A 189 3.90 4.73 21.89
N PRO A 190 3.31 4.23 23.00
CA PRO A 190 4.03 3.40 23.95
C PRO A 190 4.35 2.02 23.34
N LEU A 191 5.55 1.52 23.62
CA LEU A 191 6.06 0.25 23.11
C LEU A 191 6.48 -0.74 24.20
N TRP A 192 6.55 -0.29 25.45
CA TRP A 192 6.96 -1.09 26.60
C TRP A 192 5.94 -0.96 27.73
N ASP A 193 5.69 -2.08 28.41
CA ASP A 193 4.73 -2.21 29.52
C ASP A 193 5.16 -1.45 30.78
N ASP A 194 6.47 -1.30 30.97
CA ASP A 194 7.10 -0.54 32.05
C ASP A 194 7.16 0.98 31.81
N ASP A 195 6.57 1.50 30.72
CA ASP A 195 6.49 2.93 30.46
C ASP A 195 5.68 3.65 31.56
N PRO A 196 6.27 4.61 32.30
CA PRO A 196 5.58 5.29 33.41
C PRO A 196 4.32 6.05 32.98
N PHE A 197 4.30 6.64 31.78
CA PHE A 197 3.12 7.34 31.27
C PHE A 197 2.03 6.35 30.89
N TYR A 198 2.40 5.20 30.32
CA TYR A 198 1.45 4.13 30.01
C TYR A 198 0.78 3.59 31.28
N ILE A 199 1.58 3.26 32.30
CA ILE A 199 1.08 2.77 33.59
C ILE A 199 0.14 3.82 34.22
N LYS A 200 0.54 5.09 34.22
CA LYS A 200 -0.27 6.18 34.77
C LYS A 200 -1.60 6.32 34.06
N GLU A 201 -1.63 6.25 32.73
CA GLU A 201 -2.87 6.36 31.96
C GLU A 201 -3.78 5.14 32.18
N VAL A 202 -3.23 3.92 32.25
CA VAL A 202 -3.99 2.72 32.64
C VAL A 202 -4.64 2.88 34.02
N GLN A 203 -3.91 3.42 35.00
CA GLN A 203 -4.47 3.66 36.33
C GLN A 203 -5.53 4.76 36.32
N ARG A 204 -5.33 5.84 35.55
CA ARG A 204 -6.34 6.89 35.38
C ARG A 204 -7.64 6.33 34.81
N GLU A 205 -7.58 5.50 33.75
CA GLU A 205 -8.77 4.87 33.17
C GLU A 205 -9.52 4.02 34.21
N LYS A 206 -8.80 3.24 35.02
CA LYS A 206 -9.39 2.44 36.11
C LYS A 206 -10.03 3.30 37.19
N SER A 207 -9.34 4.33 37.67
CA SER A 207 -9.85 5.26 38.69
C SER A 207 -11.06 6.06 38.19
N ALA A 208 -11.15 6.33 36.89
CA ALA A 208 -12.30 6.96 36.26
C ALA A 208 -13.48 6.00 36.00
N GLY A 209 -13.37 4.73 36.38
CA GLY A 209 -14.42 3.72 36.18
C GLY A 209 -14.66 3.39 34.70
N MET A 210 -13.68 3.60 33.83
CA MET A 210 -13.84 3.26 32.41
C MET A 210 -13.91 1.74 32.23
N PRO A 211 -14.75 1.23 31.30
CA PRO A 211 -14.85 -0.19 31.03
C PRO A 211 -13.51 -0.75 30.54
N ALA A 212 -13.28 -2.04 30.81
CA ALA A 212 -12.10 -2.74 30.30
C ALA A 212 -12.00 -2.62 28.77
N CYS A 213 -10.78 -2.38 28.26
CA CYS A 213 -10.58 -2.23 26.83
C CYS A 213 -10.73 -3.59 26.12
N ARG A 214 -11.43 -3.60 24.98
CA ARG A 214 -11.66 -4.78 24.13
C ARG A 214 -10.91 -4.70 22.80
N CYS A 215 -9.83 -3.92 22.73
CA CYS A 215 -9.01 -3.85 21.51
C CYS A 215 -8.29 -5.18 21.26
N SER A 216 -7.79 -5.37 20.04
CA SER A 216 -7.11 -6.61 19.61
C SER A 216 -5.88 -7.00 20.43
N ASN A 217 -5.27 -6.04 21.14
CA ASN A 217 -4.14 -6.31 22.03
C ASN A 217 -4.58 -6.69 23.46
N CYS A 218 -5.78 -6.28 23.88
CA CYS A 218 -6.33 -6.58 25.22
C CYS A 218 -7.20 -7.85 25.21
N ALA A 219 -7.86 -8.16 24.10
CA ALA A 219 -8.75 -9.31 23.94
C ALA A 219 -8.56 -9.96 22.54
N PRO A 220 -7.41 -10.61 22.28
CA PRO A 220 -7.05 -11.10 20.96
C PRO A 220 -7.99 -12.19 20.43
N GLU A 221 -8.45 -13.11 21.27
CA GLU A 221 -9.37 -14.19 20.88
C GLU A 221 -10.75 -13.62 20.51
N ALA A 222 -11.28 -12.69 21.32
CA ALA A 222 -12.54 -12.01 21.04
C ALA A 222 -12.46 -11.20 19.74
N ALA A 223 -11.36 -10.47 19.51
CA ALA A 223 -11.15 -9.72 18.28
C ALA A 223 -11.10 -10.62 17.03
N GLN A 224 -10.49 -11.82 17.13
CA GLN A 224 -10.48 -12.80 16.03
C GLN A 224 -11.88 -13.36 15.74
N THR A 225 -12.65 -13.65 16.80
CA THR A 225 -14.05 -14.11 16.69
C THR A 225 -14.91 -13.04 16.04
N LEU A 226 -14.84 -11.79 16.52
CA LEU A 226 -15.55 -10.63 15.98
C LEU A 226 -15.26 -10.47 14.48
N LEU A 227 -13.99 -10.53 14.05
CA LEU A 227 -13.63 -10.40 12.64
C LEU A 227 -14.26 -11.48 11.75
N LYS A 228 -14.44 -12.71 12.27
CA LYS A 228 -15.16 -13.77 11.54
C LYS A 228 -16.66 -13.49 11.47
N CYS A 229 -17.27 -12.99 12.53
CA CYS A 229 -18.68 -12.63 12.55
C CYS A 229 -19.03 -11.49 11.56
N LEU A 230 -18.07 -10.64 11.19
CA LEU A 230 -18.30 -9.59 10.18
C LEU A 230 -18.71 -10.13 8.81
N SER A 231 -18.43 -11.40 8.49
CA SER A 231 -18.92 -12.00 7.24
C SER A 231 -20.43 -12.23 7.20
N ILE A 232 -21.14 -12.04 8.31
CA ILE A 232 -22.60 -12.12 8.43
C ILE A 232 -23.20 -10.86 9.10
N ALA A 233 -22.41 -9.79 9.24
CA ALA A 233 -22.85 -8.59 9.96
C ALA A 233 -23.92 -7.81 9.18
N SER A 234 -25.01 -7.49 9.87
CA SER A 234 -26.10 -6.63 9.41
C SER A 234 -26.39 -5.56 10.47
N LYS A 235 -27.20 -4.55 10.13
CA LYS A 235 -27.66 -3.54 11.09
C LYS A 235 -28.37 -4.15 12.31
N GLU A 236 -29.05 -5.28 12.13
CA GLU A 236 -29.83 -5.94 13.17
C GLU A 236 -28.96 -6.70 14.17
N ASN A 237 -27.91 -7.38 13.69
CA ASN A 237 -27.08 -8.23 14.53
C ASN A 237 -25.75 -7.58 14.96
N PHE A 238 -25.42 -6.39 14.45
CA PHE A 238 -24.13 -5.75 14.73
C PHE A 238 -23.92 -5.48 16.22
N ASP A 239 -24.94 -5.06 16.95
CA ASP A 239 -24.84 -4.84 18.40
C ASP A 239 -24.53 -6.17 19.12
N ASN A 240 -25.17 -7.28 18.73
CA ASN A 240 -24.89 -8.61 19.29
C ASN A 240 -23.46 -9.11 18.96
N ILE A 241 -22.96 -8.82 17.76
CA ILE A 241 -21.57 -9.11 17.39
C ILE A 241 -20.62 -8.29 18.27
N MET A 242 -20.92 -7.02 18.46
CA MET A 242 -20.11 -6.12 19.29
C MET A 242 -20.15 -6.52 20.76
N ASP A 243 -21.21 -7.13 21.28
CA ASP A 243 -21.33 -7.60 22.67
C ASP A 243 -20.92 -9.08 22.88
N ASP A 244 -20.21 -9.68 21.91
CA ASP A 244 -19.77 -11.09 21.93
C ASP A 244 -20.91 -12.11 22.12
N GLN A 245 -22.14 -11.75 21.74
CA GLN A 245 -23.34 -12.60 21.86
C GLN A 245 -23.60 -13.46 20.62
N LEU A 246 -22.81 -13.29 19.55
CA LEU A 246 -22.96 -14.04 18.30
C LEU A 246 -21.69 -14.86 18.00
N ALA A 247 -21.88 -16.16 17.77
CA ALA A 247 -20.81 -17.05 17.33
C ALA A 247 -20.51 -16.84 15.83
N PRO A 248 -19.27 -17.12 15.38
CA PRO A 248 -18.93 -17.14 13.96
C PRO A 248 -19.80 -18.14 13.19
N PRO A 249 -20.05 -17.91 11.89
CA PRO A 249 -20.81 -18.87 11.08
C PRO A 249 -20.07 -20.22 11.01
N GLU A 250 -20.82 -21.33 11.13
CA GLU A 250 -20.27 -22.69 11.16
C GLU A 250 -19.38 -23.01 9.94
N ASN A 251 -19.77 -22.53 8.76
CA ASN A 251 -19.07 -22.72 7.49
C ASN A 251 -18.31 -21.46 7.04
N TYR A 252 -17.51 -20.85 7.92
CA TYR A 252 -16.67 -19.71 7.55
C TYR A 252 -15.60 -20.09 6.51
N ASN A 253 -15.91 -19.91 5.23
CA ASN A 253 -14.97 -20.09 4.12
C ASN A 253 -15.10 -18.94 3.12
N LEU A 254 -14.08 -18.08 3.08
CA LEU A 254 -14.00 -16.96 2.13
C LEU A 254 -13.09 -17.26 0.93
N LYS A 255 -12.50 -18.46 0.83
CA LYS A 255 -11.49 -18.78 -0.19
C LYS A 255 -11.99 -18.57 -1.60
N HIS A 256 -13.26 -18.89 -1.88
CA HIS A 256 -13.86 -18.73 -3.20
C HIS A 256 -14.02 -17.27 -3.61
N LYS A 257 -14.12 -16.35 -2.63
CA LYS A 257 -14.20 -14.92 -2.88
C LYS A 257 -12.84 -14.31 -3.22
N PHE A 258 -11.72 -14.90 -2.79
CA PHE A 258 -10.40 -14.37 -3.14
C PHE A 258 -10.05 -14.66 -4.62
N PRO A 259 -9.32 -13.75 -5.29
CA PRO A 259 -8.90 -14.00 -6.66
C PRO A 259 -8.01 -15.24 -6.70
N SER A 260 -8.29 -16.12 -7.66
CA SER A 260 -7.48 -17.33 -7.84
C SER A 260 -6.02 -16.94 -8.07
N LYS A 261 -5.10 -17.56 -7.33
CA LYS A 261 -3.67 -17.31 -7.51
C LYS A 261 -3.33 -17.68 -8.95
N ARG A 262 -2.97 -16.69 -9.77
CA ARG A 262 -2.38 -16.97 -11.09
C ARG A 262 -1.17 -17.87 -10.85
N PRO A 263 -0.95 -18.93 -11.65
CA PRO A 263 0.23 -19.76 -11.52
C PRO A 263 1.45 -18.85 -11.52
N ALA A 264 2.31 -18.98 -10.50
CA ALA A 264 3.57 -18.27 -10.52
C ALA A 264 4.31 -18.71 -11.78
N VAL A 265 4.66 -17.77 -12.66
CA VAL A 265 5.45 -18.09 -13.84
C VAL A 265 6.76 -18.68 -13.33
N LYS A 266 7.06 -19.93 -13.70
CA LYS A 266 8.27 -20.63 -13.29
C LYS A 266 9.47 -19.90 -13.91
N LYS A 267 10.15 -19.08 -13.12
CA LYS A 267 11.46 -18.53 -13.50
C LYS A 267 12.56 -19.49 -13.11
N ARG A 268 13.60 -19.59 -13.95
CA ARG A 268 14.82 -20.35 -13.62
C ARG A 268 15.49 -19.68 -12.41
N LYS A 269 15.87 -20.49 -11.42
CA LYS A 269 16.71 -20.05 -10.31
C LYS A 269 18.16 -20.36 -10.66
N PHE A 270 19.02 -19.34 -10.62
CA PHE A 270 20.45 -19.53 -10.83
C PHE A 270 21.14 -19.89 -9.52
N THR A 271 22.11 -20.79 -9.62
CA THR A 271 23.07 -21.18 -8.58
C THR A 271 24.47 -20.67 -8.95
N GLU A 272 25.46 -20.81 -8.07
CA GLU A 272 26.85 -20.41 -8.39
C GLU A 272 27.41 -21.12 -9.63
N LYS A 273 26.90 -22.32 -9.96
CA LYS A 273 27.31 -23.07 -11.16
C LYS A 273 26.82 -22.43 -12.46
N ASP A 274 25.76 -21.62 -12.40
CA ASP A 274 25.18 -20.94 -13.56
C ASP A 274 25.85 -19.58 -13.83
N ALA A 275 26.74 -19.11 -12.95
CA ALA A 275 27.41 -17.82 -13.07
C ALA A 275 28.15 -17.63 -14.41
N PRO A 276 28.83 -18.65 -14.99
CA PRO A 276 29.45 -18.52 -16.31
C PRO A 276 28.43 -18.30 -17.43
N GLU A 277 27.28 -19.00 -17.40
CA GLU A 277 26.23 -18.86 -18.41
C GLU A 277 25.57 -17.49 -18.32
N VAL A 278 25.23 -17.04 -17.10
CA VAL A 278 24.64 -15.72 -16.87
C VAL A 278 25.59 -14.64 -17.35
N LYS A 279 26.89 -14.76 -17.02
CA LYS A 279 27.90 -13.79 -17.43
C LYS A 279 28.06 -13.74 -18.95
N GLU A 280 28.14 -14.88 -19.61
CA GLU A 280 28.30 -14.92 -21.07
C GLU A 280 27.06 -14.42 -21.79
N PHE A 281 25.86 -14.84 -21.35
CA PHE A 281 24.60 -14.35 -21.90
C PHE A 281 24.47 -12.83 -21.77
N SER A 282 24.69 -12.29 -20.57
CA SER A 282 24.60 -10.85 -20.33
C SER A 282 25.66 -10.08 -21.12
N ARG A 283 26.87 -10.63 -21.26
CA ARG A 283 27.94 -10.01 -22.05
C ARG A 283 27.52 -9.85 -23.51
N VAL A 284 27.08 -10.93 -24.16
CA VAL A 284 26.71 -10.90 -25.59
C VAL A 284 25.47 -10.02 -25.81
N LEU A 285 24.45 -10.14 -24.97
CA LEU A 285 23.23 -9.35 -25.11
C LEU A 285 23.47 -7.84 -24.94
N CYS A 286 24.24 -7.44 -23.92
CA CYS A 286 24.60 -6.04 -23.74
C CYS A 286 25.44 -5.52 -24.90
N GLU A 287 26.45 -6.27 -25.34
CA GLU A 287 27.33 -5.86 -26.43
C GLU A 287 26.53 -5.59 -27.72
N ASP A 288 25.67 -6.52 -28.12
CA ASP A 288 24.85 -6.38 -29.32
C ASP A 288 23.83 -5.24 -29.21
N LEU A 289 23.19 -5.08 -28.04
CA LEU A 289 22.21 -4.01 -27.82
C LEU A 289 22.90 -2.64 -27.82
N TYR A 290 24.06 -2.51 -27.18
CA TYR A 290 24.80 -1.26 -27.12
C TYR A 290 25.32 -0.87 -28.50
N ASN A 291 25.81 -1.84 -29.27
CA ASN A 291 26.20 -1.60 -30.66
C ASN A 291 25.02 -1.14 -31.51
N HIS A 292 23.84 -1.76 -31.36
CA HIS A 292 22.64 -1.32 -32.06
C HIS A 292 22.22 0.10 -31.65
N TYR A 293 22.20 0.39 -30.35
CA TYR A 293 21.81 1.71 -29.85
C TYR A 293 22.76 2.81 -30.34
N ASN A 294 24.08 2.61 -30.17
CA ASN A 294 25.09 3.60 -30.51
C ASN A 294 25.22 3.83 -32.02
N ASN A 295 24.92 2.83 -32.86
CA ASN A 295 25.08 2.96 -34.31
C ASN A 295 23.78 3.29 -35.05
N ASN A 296 22.61 2.87 -34.54
CA ASN A 296 21.34 2.96 -35.25
C ASN A 296 20.31 3.88 -34.60
N ILE A 297 20.41 4.14 -33.29
CA ILE A 297 19.39 4.89 -32.54
C ILE A 297 19.88 6.27 -32.13
N SER A 298 21.06 6.36 -31.51
CA SER A 298 21.63 7.64 -31.07
C SER A 298 23.15 7.70 -31.23
N PRO A 299 23.66 7.82 -32.48
CA PRO A 299 25.09 8.03 -32.72
C PRO A 299 25.59 9.33 -32.08
N GLY A 300 26.40 9.21 -31.03
CA GLY A 300 26.95 10.36 -30.29
C GLY A 300 25.95 11.05 -29.35
N GLY A 301 24.89 10.37 -28.92
CA GLY A 301 23.90 10.88 -27.96
C GLY A 301 24.47 11.15 -26.56
N SER A 302 23.76 11.97 -25.78
CA SER A 302 24.13 12.31 -24.40
C SER A 302 23.76 11.24 -23.36
N ILE A 303 22.93 10.26 -23.73
CA ILE A 303 22.51 9.13 -22.90
C ILE A 303 23.24 7.88 -23.39
N SER A 304 23.85 7.12 -22.48
CA SER A 304 24.53 5.86 -22.82
C SER A 304 23.53 4.71 -22.88
N ALA A 305 23.75 3.73 -23.75
CA ALA A 305 22.96 2.49 -23.79
C ALA A 305 22.94 1.75 -22.44
N SER A 306 24.03 1.86 -21.66
CA SER A 306 24.15 1.30 -20.31
C SER A 306 23.26 1.99 -19.27
N ASP A 307 22.77 3.19 -19.55
CA ASP A 307 21.85 3.91 -18.66
C ASP A 307 20.39 3.44 -18.88
N LEU A 308 20.12 2.75 -19.99
CA LEU A 308 18.79 2.27 -20.41
C LEU A 308 18.62 0.75 -20.25
N PHE A 309 19.72 0.00 -20.20
CA PHE A 309 19.69 -1.45 -20.12
C PHE A 309 20.97 -1.99 -19.49
N ASP A 310 20.85 -2.80 -18.44
CA ASP A 310 21.99 -3.27 -17.64
C ASP A 310 22.09 -4.80 -17.48
N LEU A 311 23.01 -5.24 -16.62
CA LEU A 311 23.26 -6.67 -16.36
C LEU A 311 22.13 -7.32 -15.55
N ASP A 312 21.40 -6.56 -14.75
CA ASP A 312 20.25 -7.06 -13.99
C ASP A 312 19.09 -7.35 -14.95
N ASP A 313 18.89 -6.50 -15.97
CA ASP A 313 17.93 -6.72 -17.05
C ASP A 313 18.24 -7.99 -17.84
N CYS A 314 19.51 -8.21 -18.18
CA CYS A 314 19.96 -9.44 -18.85
C CYS A 314 19.69 -10.68 -18.00
N SER A 315 19.97 -10.60 -16.71
CA SER A 315 19.75 -11.69 -15.76
C SER A 315 18.26 -12.01 -15.61
N ALA A 316 17.41 -10.99 -15.62
CA ALA A 316 15.95 -11.13 -15.62
C ALA A 316 15.43 -11.80 -16.91
N ILE A 317 15.94 -11.39 -18.07
CA ILE A 317 15.62 -12.02 -19.36
C ILE A 317 16.01 -13.49 -19.35
N LEU A 318 17.23 -13.82 -18.93
CA LEU A 318 17.69 -15.21 -18.89
C LEU A 318 16.87 -16.06 -17.92
N ALA A 319 16.49 -15.52 -16.77
CA ALA A 319 15.65 -16.22 -15.79
C ALA A 319 14.25 -16.55 -16.33
N HIS A 320 13.77 -15.78 -17.32
CA HIS A 320 12.46 -15.93 -17.93
C HIS A 320 12.51 -16.40 -19.39
N LEU A 321 13.67 -16.85 -19.87
CA LEU A 321 13.91 -17.14 -21.29
C LEU A 321 12.83 -18.03 -21.90
N ASP A 322 12.49 -19.15 -21.25
CA ASP A 322 11.49 -20.12 -21.73
C ASP A 322 10.06 -19.57 -21.75
N ASN A 323 9.79 -18.50 -21.01
CA ASN A 323 8.47 -17.88 -20.90
C ASN A 323 8.28 -16.70 -21.88
N ILE A 324 9.35 -16.22 -22.51
CA ILE A 324 9.29 -15.09 -23.46
C ILE A 324 8.85 -15.59 -24.83
N ASN A 325 7.54 -15.56 -25.08
CA ASN A 325 6.91 -15.97 -26.35
C ASN A 325 6.18 -14.82 -27.06
N GLU A 326 6.17 -13.63 -26.46
CA GLU A 326 5.60 -12.42 -27.05
C GLU A 326 6.40 -11.17 -26.64
N PRO A 327 6.52 -10.15 -27.52
CA PRO A 327 7.25 -8.91 -27.20
C PRO A 327 6.71 -8.19 -25.96
N ARG A 328 5.39 -8.25 -25.72
CA ARG A 328 4.72 -7.61 -24.57
C ARG A 328 5.23 -8.10 -23.21
N TYR A 329 5.74 -9.33 -23.16
CA TYR A 329 6.30 -9.91 -21.94
C TYR A 329 7.59 -9.20 -21.51
N LEU A 330 8.43 -8.78 -22.47
CA LEU A 330 9.70 -8.11 -22.21
C LEU A 330 9.52 -6.73 -21.57
N ARG A 331 8.51 -5.97 -22.00
CA ARG A 331 8.20 -4.65 -21.42
C ARG A 331 7.86 -4.76 -19.92
N ARG A 332 7.20 -5.84 -19.50
CA ARG A 332 6.90 -6.09 -18.08
C ARG A 332 8.10 -6.60 -17.30
N LEU A 333 9.07 -7.22 -17.98
CA LEU A 333 10.20 -7.90 -17.37
C LEU A 333 11.37 -6.96 -17.06
N ILE A 334 11.72 -6.11 -18.02
CA ILE A 334 12.83 -5.14 -17.93
C ILE A 334 12.35 -3.90 -17.14
N GLY A 335 11.14 -3.40 -17.46
CA GLY A 335 10.67 -2.14 -16.91
C GLY A 335 11.53 -0.95 -17.36
N GLY A 336 11.46 0.18 -16.66
CA GLY A 336 12.33 1.34 -16.91
C GLY A 336 12.04 2.12 -18.20
N ASP A 337 12.90 3.11 -18.47
CA ASP A 337 12.88 3.90 -19.70
C ASP A 337 13.50 3.09 -20.85
N SER A 338 12.79 2.99 -21.97
CA SER A 338 13.22 2.21 -23.14
C SER A 338 13.22 3.07 -24.39
N PHE A 339 14.16 2.83 -25.31
CA PHE A 339 14.14 3.50 -26.62
C PHE A 339 13.11 2.87 -27.57
N ALA A 340 12.66 3.64 -28.56
CA ALA A 340 11.70 3.16 -29.55
C ALA A 340 12.26 1.96 -30.33
N GLY A 341 11.52 0.84 -30.34
CA GLY A 341 11.95 -0.40 -31.01
C GLY A 341 12.82 -1.34 -30.17
N GLN A 342 13.19 -0.97 -28.94
CA GLN A 342 14.02 -1.81 -28.05
C GLN A 342 13.39 -3.17 -27.79
N ILE A 343 12.08 -3.21 -27.54
CA ILE A 343 11.35 -4.43 -27.18
C ILE A 343 11.27 -5.40 -28.36
N GLU A 344 10.99 -4.88 -29.56
CA GLU A 344 10.94 -5.63 -30.80
C GLU A 344 12.33 -6.18 -31.16
N TRP A 345 13.38 -5.37 -30.96
CA TRP A 345 14.77 -5.79 -31.18
C TRP A 345 15.18 -6.90 -30.21
N LEU A 346 14.92 -6.73 -28.92
CA LEU A 346 15.24 -7.73 -27.89
C LEU A 346 14.49 -9.05 -28.14
N TYR A 347 13.22 -8.96 -28.53
CA TYR A 347 12.43 -10.15 -28.87
C TYR A 347 13.02 -10.91 -30.07
N LYS A 348 13.44 -10.19 -31.12
CA LYS A 348 14.10 -10.77 -32.29
C LYS A 348 15.43 -11.42 -31.90
N TRP A 349 16.25 -10.73 -31.11
CA TRP A 349 17.53 -11.24 -30.62
C TRP A 349 17.34 -12.53 -29.80
N ILE A 350 16.39 -12.54 -28.86
CA ILE A 350 16.07 -13.71 -28.03
C ILE A 350 15.58 -14.88 -28.88
N THR A 351 14.79 -14.61 -29.93
CA THR A 351 14.30 -15.65 -30.84
C THR A 351 15.46 -16.32 -31.59
N ILE A 352 16.44 -15.53 -32.07
CA ILE A 352 17.67 -16.04 -32.71
C ILE A 352 18.52 -16.82 -31.70
N PHE A 353 18.66 -16.30 -30.48
CA PHE A 353 19.38 -16.98 -29.40
C PHE A 353 18.75 -18.34 -29.04
N LYS A 354 17.41 -18.43 -28.93
CA LYS A 354 16.71 -19.69 -28.71
C LYS A 354 16.93 -20.70 -29.83
N ALA A 355 16.87 -20.25 -31.09
CA ALA A 355 17.08 -21.10 -32.25
C ALA A 355 18.52 -21.65 -32.33
N SER A 356 19.52 -20.80 -32.10
CA SER A 356 20.94 -21.21 -32.08
C SER A 356 21.26 -22.16 -30.93
N ARG A 357 20.65 -21.97 -29.76
CA ARG A 357 20.77 -22.88 -28.62
C ARG A 357 20.14 -24.25 -28.89
N ALA A 358 19.00 -24.30 -29.57
CA ALA A 358 18.36 -25.56 -29.97
C ALA A 358 19.18 -26.33 -31.02
N ALA A 359 19.84 -25.63 -31.94
CA ALA A 359 20.71 -26.24 -32.95
C ALA A 359 22.01 -26.83 -32.36
N ASN A 360 22.48 -26.31 -31.22
CA ASN A 360 23.71 -26.74 -30.56
C ASN A 360 23.50 -27.80 -29.46
N GLN A 361 22.30 -28.38 -29.30
CA GLN A 361 22.10 -29.52 -28.40
C GLN A 361 22.36 -30.85 -29.10
N PRO A 362 23.23 -31.74 -28.56
CA PRO A 362 23.38 -33.08 -29.08
C PRO A 362 22.10 -33.89 -28.85
N VAL A 363 21.59 -34.51 -29.93
CA VAL A 363 20.44 -35.42 -29.89
C VAL A 363 20.82 -36.67 -29.08
N ILE A 364 20.40 -36.74 -27.82
CA ILE A 364 20.45 -37.99 -27.05
C ILE A 364 19.15 -38.74 -27.31
N SER A 365 19.24 -39.82 -28.08
CA SER A 365 18.16 -40.78 -28.30
C SER A 365 17.90 -41.58 -27.01
N ASN A 366 16.62 -41.68 -26.65
CA ASN A 366 16.14 -42.50 -25.54
C ASN A 366 16.24 -43.99 -25.87
N SER A 367 16.81 -44.80 -24.98
CA SER A 367 16.44 -46.22 -24.77
C SER A 367 16.90 -46.73 -23.38
N PRO A 368 16.29 -47.81 -22.86
CA PRO A 368 15.81 -47.90 -21.47
C PRO A 368 16.77 -48.52 -20.44
N SER A 369 16.31 -48.48 -19.19
CA SER A 369 17.00 -48.60 -17.90
C SER A 369 17.66 -49.93 -17.48
N ALA A 370 18.71 -49.75 -16.66
CA ALA A 370 19.20 -50.52 -15.47
C ALA A 370 20.14 -51.74 -15.72
N PRO A 371 20.93 -52.24 -14.72
CA PRO A 371 21.08 -51.85 -13.30
C PRO A 371 22.52 -51.74 -12.70
N LYS A 372 22.58 -51.09 -11.53
CA LYS A 372 23.54 -51.09 -10.39
C LYS A 372 24.83 -51.95 -10.43
N LYS A 373 25.98 -51.33 -10.07
CA LYS A 373 27.07 -51.82 -9.16
C LYS A 373 28.05 -50.64 -8.90
N ALA A 374 28.19 -50.12 -7.69
CA ALA A 374 28.97 -50.57 -6.53
C ALA A 374 30.49 -50.27 -6.60
N LYS A 375 30.91 -49.37 -5.68
CA LYS A 375 32.20 -49.22 -4.97
C LYS A 375 33.50 -48.96 -5.75
N GLY A 376 34.24 -47.94 -5.26
CA GLY A 376 35.70 -47.96 -5.21
C GLY A 376 36.37 -46.59 -5.36
N ASN A 377 36.81 -45.98 -4.25
CA ASN A 377 37.92 -45.01 -4.29
C ASN A 377 39.24 -45.76 -4.55
N PRO A 378 40.21 -45.13 -5.23
CA PRO A 378 41.48 -44.77 -4.57
C PRO A 378 41.96 -43.34 -4.96
N ILE A 379 42.33 -42.49 -4.00
CA ILE A 379 43.70 -42.23 -3.47
C ILE A 379 44.63 -41.49 -4.45
N LEU A 380 45.11 -40.34 -3.97
CA LEU A 380 46.09 -39.37 -4.53
C LEU A 380 47.47 -40.01 -4.84
N PRO A 381 48.39 -39.28 -5.50
CA PRO A 381 49.31 -38.46 -4.72
C PRO A 381 49.60 -37.06 -5.29
N THR A 382 49.79 -36.16 -4.33
CA THR A 382 50.37 -34.82 -4.38
C THR A 382 51.81 -34.84 -4.92
N GLU A 383 52.21 -33.83 -5.68
CA GLU A 383 53.58 -33.30 -5.57
C GLU A 383 53.69 -31.83 -5.98
N SER A 384 54.49 -31.14 -5.19
CA SER A 384 54.71 -29.70 -5.08
C SER A 384 55.95 -29.25 -5.85
N ILE A 385 55.98 -28.04 -6.41
CA ILE A 385 57.22 -27.22 -6.56
C ILE A 385 56.89 -25.72 -6.44
N LYS A 386 57.76 -25.02 -5.72
CA LYS A 386 57.73 -23.61 -5.31
C LYS A 386 58.43 -22.68 -6.32
N ARG A 387 57.83 -21.50 -6.57
CA ARG A 387 58.34 -20.08 -6.59
C ARG A 387 59.69 -19.74 -7.28
N PRO A 388 59.87 -18.51 -7.85
CA PRO A 388 59.97 -17.30 -7.02
C PRO A 388 59.44 -15.96 -7.58
N THR A 389 59.22 -15.06 -6.62
CA THR A 389 58.78 -13.65 -6.69
C THR A 389 59.96 -12.68 -6.68
N VAL A 390 59.85 -11.52 -7.36
CA VAL A 390 60.74 -10.35 -7.21
C VAL A 390 59.89 -9.08 -6.98
N PRO A 391 60.25 -8.17 -6.04
CA PRO A 391 59.47 -6.98 -5.67
C PRO A 391 59.98 -5.68 -6.34
N LYS A 392 59.12 -4.67 -6.53
CA LYS A 392 59.56 -3.28 -6.78
C LYS A 392 58.78 -2.24 -5.97
N LYS A 393 59.56 -1.31 -5.40
CA LYS A 393 59.20 -0.19 -4.52
C LYS A 393 58.75 1.06 -5.31
N THR A 394 58.08 1.92 -4.54
CA THR A 394 57.50 3.25 -4.73
C THR A 394 58.37 4.37 -5.34
N SER A 395 57.71 5.36 -5.96
CA SER A 395 58.14 6.77 -5.96
C SER A 395 56.94 7.74 -5.98
N LYS A 396 56.92 8.71 -5.05
CA LYS A 396 55.96 9.83 -4.97
C LYS A 396 56.56 11.06 -5.65
N ILE A 397 55.73 11.87 -6.33
CA ILE A 397 56.07 13.23 -6.81
C ILE A 397 55.06 14.22 -6.20
N PRO A 398 55.46 15.41 -5.69
CA PRO A 398 54.53 16.40 -5.12
C PRO A 398 53.96 17.35 -6.20
N ARG A 399 52.71 17.82 -6.04
CA ARG A 399 52.10 18.90 -6.85
C ARG A 399 51.52 20.01 -5.98
N GLN A 400 51.70 21.24 -6.46
CA GLN A 400 51.26 22.51 -5.86
C GLN A 400 49.74 22.76 -5.91
N PRO A 401 49.20 23.70 -5.09
CA PRO A 401 47.75 23.90 -4.88
C PRO A 401 47.15 24.96 -5.81
N GLY A 402 45.91 24.76 -6.30
CA GLY A 402 45.20 25.83 -7.01
C GLY A 402 44.05 25.49 -7.97
N ALA A 403 43.54 24.26 -8.05
CA ALA A 403 42.35 23.96 -8.88
C ALA A 403 41.44 22.93 -8.21
N LEU A 404 40.15 23.27 -8.04
CA LEU A 404 39.13 22.32 -7.60
C LEU A 404 39.07 21.15 -8.59
N THR A 405 39.28 19.96 -8.07
CA THR A 405 39.25 18.69 -8.82
C THR A 405 37.88 18.49 -9.49
N LYS A 406 37.83 17.73 -10.58
CA LYS A 406 36.58 17.39 -11.31
C LYS A 406 35.46 16.91 -10.36
N LYS A 407 35.81 16.10 -9.34
CA LYS A 407 34.89 15.66 -8.28
C LYS A 407 34.34 16.79 -7.40
N GLY A 408 35.10 17.86 -7.17
CA GLY A 408 34.65 19.03 -6.42
C GLY A 408 33.60 19.86 -7.18
N ARG A 409 33.75 19.99 -8.51
CA ARG A 409 32.76 20.65 -9.36
C ARG A 409 31.46 19.85 -9.47
N GLU A 410 31.58 18.53 -9.63
CA GLU A 410 30.42 17.62 -9.65
C GLU A 410 29.63 17.63 -8.33
N ARG A 411 30.31 17.77 -7.18
CA ARG A 411 29.63 17.90 -5.87
C ARG A 411 28.87 19.22 -5.74
N GLN A 412 29.45 20.34 -6.17
CA GLN A 412 28.79 21.64 -6.13
C GLN A 412 27.58 21.69 -7.08
N GLU A 413 27.67 21.09 -8.27
CA GLU A 413 26.55 20.97 -9.21
C GLU A 413 25.40 20.15 -8.59
N ARG A 414 25.71 19.01 -7.94
CA ARG A 414 24.71 18.18 -7.25
C ARG A 414 24.02 18.90 -6.09
N GLU A 415 24.77 19.67 -5.31
CA GLU A 415 24.23 20.49 -4.21
C GLU A 415 23.33 21.62 -4.75
N ARG A 416 23.68 22.24 -5.89
CA ARG A 416 22.84 23.25 -6.56
C ARG A 416 21.51 22.66 -7.04
N VAL A 417 21.56 21.54 -7.77
CA VAL A 417 20.37 20.85 -8.30
C VAL A 417 19.47 20.33 -7.17
N ALA A 418 20.05 19.83 -6.06
CA ALA A 418 19.27 19.41 -4.90
C ALA A 418 18.53 20.58 -4.24
N ARG A 419 19.15 21.76 -4.19
CA ARG A 419 18.54 22.97 -3.64
C ARG A 419 17.41 23.50 -4.54
N GLU A 420 17.59 23.49 -5.85
CA GLU A 420 16.55 23.87 -6.83
C GLU A 420 15.33 22.95 -6.73
N LYS A 421 15.52 21.63 -6.67
CA LYS A 421 14.43 20.66 -6.47
C LYS A 421 13.70 20.84 -5.14
N LYS A 422 14.40 21.26 -4.09
CA LYS A 422 13.78 21.56 -2.79
C LYS A 422 12.90 22.81 -2.88
N LEU A 423 13.38 23.86 -3.53
CA LEU A 423 12.61 25.09 -3.74
C LEU A 423 11.36 24.84 -4.59
N GLU A 424 11.46 24.04 -5.65
CA GLU A 424 10.33 23.67 -6.51
C GLU A 424 9.27 22.85 -5.74
N LYS A 425 9.73 21.94 -4.87
CA LYS A 425 8.85 21.16 -3.99
C LYS A 425 8.14 22.05 -2.96
N ASP A 426 8.87 22.96 -2.32
CA ASP A 426 8.32 23.89 -1.33
C ASP A 426 7.30 24.84 -1.96
N GLU A 427 7.55 25.32 -3.18
CA GLU A 427 6.62 26.15 -3.95
C GLU A 427 5.35 25.36 -4.35
N THR A 428 5.52 24.11 -4.79
CA THR A 428 4.40 23.23 -5.13
C THR A 428 3.51 22.97 -3.91
N GLU A 429 4.09 22.78 -2.72
CA GLU A 429 3.33 22.61 -1.48
C GLU A 429 2.63 23.91 -1.05
N ARG A 430 3.24 25.08 -1.23
CA ARG A 430 2.60 26.38 -1.00
C ARG A 430 1.37 26.58 -1.89
N ILE A 431 1.49 26.28 -3.18
CA ILE A 431 0.37 26.39 -4.14
C ILE A 431 -0.78 25.44 -3.75
N LYS A 432 -0.46 24.20 -3.35
CA LYS A 432 -1.48 23.25 -2.85
C LYS A 432 -2.18 23.75 -1.59
N GLN A 433 -1.42 24.31 -0.65
CA GLN A 433 -1.97 24.83 0.60
C GLN A 433 -2.86 26.06 0.34
N ALA A 434 -2.41 27.01 -0.50
CA ALA A 434 -3.22 28.16 -0.90
C ALA A 434 -4.54 27.73 -1.58
N ARG A 435 -4.50 26.71 -2.44
CA ARG A 435 -5.71 26.15 -3.09
C ARG A 435 -6.65 25.49 -2.08
N LYS A 436 -6.11 24.81 -1.07
CA LYS A 436 -6.89 24.21 0.03
C LYS A 436 -7.56 25.28 0.88
N ASP A 437 -6.86 26.37 1.17
CA ASP A 437 -7.40 27.49 1.95
C ASP A 437 -8.49 28.24 1.17
N GLN A 438 -8.29 28.46 -0.13
CA GLN A 438 -9.30 29.03 -1.04
C GLN A 438 -10.57 28.16 -1.09
N LEU A 439 -10.42 26.84 -1.25
CA LEU A 439 -11.54 25.88 -1.24
C LEU A 439 -12.29 25.86 0.10
N THR A 440 -11.56 26.02 1.21
CA THR A 440 -12.16 26.08 2.55
C THR A 440 -12.98 27.36 2.73
N GLY A 441 -12.48 28.51 2.25
CA GLY A 441 -13.20 29.78 2.25
C GLY A 441 -14.46 29.74 1.38
N MET A 442 -14.37 29.19 0.16
CA MET A 442 -15.53 29.06 -0.74
C MET A 442 -16.61 28.14 -0.14
N ARG A 443 -16.22 27.04 0.51
CA ARG A 443 -17.16 26.13 1.17
C ARG A 443 -17.85 26.77 2.37
N ALA A 444 -17.12 27.52 3.20
CA ALA A 444 -17.70 28.24 4.32
C ALA A 444 -18.75 29.26 3.84
N ALA A 445 -18.42 30.03 2.79
CA ALA A 445 -19.34 31.00 2.21
C ALA A 445 -20.60 30.35 1.60
N SER A 446 -20.44 29.23 0.88
CA SER A 446 -21.57 28.48 0.32
C SER A 446 -22.47 27.88 1.41
N TRP A 447 -21.88 27.37 2.49
CA TRP A 447 -22.63 26.83 3.63
C TRP A 447 -23.41 27.92 4.39
N GLU A 448 -22.80 29.10 4.54
CA GLU A 448 -23.44 30.28 5.14
C GLU A 448 -24.63 30.76 4.30
N ALA A 449 -24.46 30.85 2.97
CA ALA A 449 -25.52 31.22 2.04
C ALA A 449 -26.70 30.24 2.10
N HIS A 450 -26.42 28.93 2.07
CA HIS A 450 -27.46 27.90 2.19
C HIS A 450 -28.16 27.96 3.57
N ARG A 451 -27.43 28.26 4.66
CA ARG A 451 -28.02 28.41 5.99
C ARG A 451 -29.01 29.59 6.02
N LEU A 452 -28.65 30.71 5.39
CA LEU A 452 -29.51 31.88 5.24
C LEU A 452 -30.75 31.59 4.40
N GLU A 453 -30.59 30.89 3.28
CA GLU A 453 -31.71 30.50 2.41
C GLU A 453 -32.71 29.58 3.11
N LYS A 454 -32.20 28.61 3.88
CA LYS A 454 -33.04 27.69 4.67
C LYS A 454 -33.75 28.40 5.84
N ALA A 455 -33.11 29.41 6.44
CA ALA A 455 -33.73 30.24 7.47
C ALA A 455 -34.84 31.14 6.89
N LEU A 456 -34.65 31.67 5.68
CA LEU A 456 -35.66 32.46 4.96
C LEU A 456 -36.86 31.60 4.55
N ALA A 457 -36.65 30.39 4.04
CA ALA A 457 -37.72 29.46 3.69
C ALA A 457 -38.54 29.00 4.92
N ALA A 458 -37.90 28.89 6.08
CA ALA A 458 -38.58 28.58 7.35
C ALA A 458 -39.38 29.78 7.90
N ALA A 459 -38.98 31.02 7.59
CA ALA A 459 -39.72 32.22 7.96
C ALA A 459 -40.97 32.40 7.09
N ASP A 460 -40.89 32.18 5.78
CA ASP A 460 -42.04 32.29 4.86
C ASP A 460 -43.15 31.27 5.15
N THR A 461 -42.79 30.05 5.56
CA THR A 461 -43.77 29.00 5.93
C THR A 461 -44.49 29.29 7.25
N SER A 462 -43.97 30.20 8.08
CA SER A 462 -44.63 30.62 9.34
C SER A 462 -45.67 31.73 9.14
N VAL A 463 -45.60 32.50 8.05
CA VAL A 463 -46.50 33.63 7.78
C VAL A 463 -47.78 33.19 7.06
N THR A 464 -47.76 32.05 6.35
CA THR A 464 -48.94 31.53 5.63
C THR A 464 -49.87 30.62 6.46
N GLY A 465 -49.55 30.37 7.74
CA GLY A 465 -50.25 29.40 8.59
C GLY A 465 -51.32 29.95 9.55
N THR A 466 -51.45 31.27 9.70
CA THR A 466 -52.40 31.88 10.64
C THR A 466 -53.51 32.62 9.92
N GLY A 467 -54.50 31.88 9.40
CA GLY A 467 -55.63 32.53 8.72
C GLY A 467 -56.72 31.58 8.23
N ALA A 468 -57.29 30.72 9.08
CA ALA A 468 -58.67 30.23 8.94
C ALA A 468 -59.02 29.25 10.06
N ARG A 469 -59.66 29.73 11.13
CA ARG A 469 -60.64 28.95 11.91
C ARG A 469 -61.49 29.92 12.74
N GLY A 470 -62.70 30.17 12.27
CA GLY A 470 -63.69 30.96 12.96
C GLY A 470 -64.95 31.14 12.12
N SER A 471 -65.77 30.09 12.00
CA SER A 471 -67.24 30.14 11.87
C SER A 471 -67.81 28.77 11.49
N ARG A 472 -68.33 28.04 12.50
CA ARG A 472 -69.69 27.47 12.57
C ARG A 472 -69.83 26.67 13.86
#